data_AF-A0A399NR18-F1
#
_entry.id   AF-A0A399NR18-F1
#
_cell.length_a   1.000
_cell.length_b   1.000
_cell.length_c   1.000
_cell.angle_alpha   90.00
_cell.angle_beta   90.00
_cell.angle_gamma   90.00
#
_symmetry.space_group_name_H-M   'P 1'
#
loop_
_entity.id
_entity.type
_entity.pdbx_description
1 polymer ?
#
loop_
_entity_poly.entity_id
_entity_poly.type
_entity_poly.pdbx_seq_one_letter_code
_entity_poly.pdbx_strand_id
1 'polypeptide(L)' 'MIEYRNLRVALLGCGSVGTQVARLMREHGDELAQRVGARLELVGV' A
#
# COMPACT_ATOMS: atom_id res chain seq x y z
N MET A 1 -1.44 20.72 -9.62
CA MET A 1 -2.37 19.73 -9.06
C MET A 1 -1.67 18.40 -9.13
N ILE A 2 -1.33 17.77 -8.00
CA ILE A 2 -0.75 16.42 -8.03
C ILE A 2 -1.90 15.52 -8.48
N GLU A 3 -1.82 14.97 -9.69
CA GLU A 3 -2.76 13.91 -10.06
C GLU A 3 -2.58 12.75 -9.08
N TYR A 4 -3.68 12.27 -8.50
CA TYR A 4 -3.70 11.07 -7.68
C TYR A 4 -3.30 9.87 -8.55
N ARG A 5 -2.00 9.61 -8.64
CA ARG A 5 -1.46 8.43 -9.33
C ARG A 5 -1.41 7.27 -8.35
N ASN A 6 -1.79 6.07 -8.79
CA ASN A 6 -1.58 4.87 -8.00
C ASN A 6 -0.08 4.57 -7.91
N LEU A 7 0.42 4.33 -6.71
CA LEU A 7 1.78 3.86 -6.47
C LEU A 7 1.77 2.33 -6.38
N ARG A 8 2.43 1.69 -7.35
CA ARG A 8 2.57 0.23 -7.39
C ARG A 8 3.70 -0.19 -6.46
N VAL A 9 3.40 -1.09 -5.53
CA VAL A 9 4.33 -1.56 -4.49
C VAL A 9 4.37 -3.09 -4.52
N ALA A 10 5.56 -3.66 -4.32
CA ALA A 10 5.73 -5.09 -4.09
C ALA A 10 6.32 -5.33 -2.71
N LEU A 11 5.84 -6.36 -2.02
CA LEU A 11 6.51 -6.88 -0.83
C LEU A 11 7.60 -7.84 -1.29
N LEU A 12 8.76 -7.83 -0.63
CA LEU A 12 9.82 -8.80 -0.86
C LEU A 12 9.93 -9.67 0.39
N GLY A 13 9.11 -10.72 0.42
CA GLY A 13 8.95 -11.62 1.55
C GLY A 13 7.64 -11.42 2.31
N CYS A 14 6.99 -12.54 2.65
CA CYS A 14 5.67 -12.58 3.29
C CYS A 14 5.65 -13.44 4.56
N GLY A 15 6.62 -13.23 5.45
CA GLY A 15 6.56 -13.80 6.80
C GLY A 15 5.51 -13.11 7.67
N SER A 16 5.67 -13.19 8.99
CA SER A 16 4.76 -12.54 9.94
C SER A 16 4.61 -11.03 9.70
N VAL A 17 5.70 -10.35 9.36
CA VAL A 17 5.68 -8.90 9.08
C VAL A 17 5.00 -8.59 7.74
N GLY A 18 5.39 -9.28 6.65
CA GLY A 18 4.84 -9.03 5.33
C GLY A 18 3.32 -9.26 5.27
N THR A 19 2.83 -10.29 5.96
CA THR A 19 1.39 -10.55 6.10
C THR A 19 0.66 -9.39 6.79
N GLN A 20 1.22 -8.87 7.88
CA GLN A 20 0.61 -7.74 8.60
C GLN A 20 0.69 -6.45 7.79
N VAL A 21 1.76 -6.21 7.03
CA VAL A 21 1.87 -5.06 6.12
C VAL A 21 0.80 -5.14 5.04
N ALA A 22 0.65 -6.28 4.35
CA ALA A 22 -0.39 -6.48 3.34
C ALA A 22 -1.79 -6.28 3.92
N ARG A 23 -2.03 -6.75 5.15
CA ARG A 23 -3.29 -6.56 5.87
C ARG A 23 -3.57 -5.09 6.13
N LEU A 24 -2.63 -4.37 6.73
CA LEU A 24 -2.78 -2.94 7.06
C LEU A 24 -2.92 -2.07 5.80
N MET A 25 -2.17 -2.36 4.73
CA MET A 25 -2.32 -1.65 3.46
C MET A 25 -3.73 -1.78 2.88
N ARG A 26 -4.39 -2.93 3.08
CA ARG A 26 -5.76 -3.17 2.63
C ARG A 26 -6.81 -2.57 3.57
N GLU A 27 -6.62 -2.69 4.88
CA GLU A 27 -7.56 -2.18 5.90
C GLU A 27 -7.55 -0.64 5.98
N HIS A 28 -6.39 0.00 5.80
CA HIS A 28 -6.20 1.44 5.97
C HIS A 28 -5.89 2.18 4.66
N GLY A 29 -6.25 1.60 3.51
CA GLY A 29 -5.84 2.11 2.19
C GLY A 29 -6.20 3.58 1.94
N ASP A 30 -7.39 4.03 2.34
CA ASP A 30 -7.82 5.41 2.13
C ASP A 30 -7.11 6.40 3.06
N GLU A 31 -6.88 6.00 4.33
CA GLU A 31 -6.10 6.78 5.29
C GLU A 31 -4.64 6.94 4.82
N LEU A 32 -4.03 5.84 4.36
CA LEU A 32 -2.68 5.85 3.79
C LEU A 32 -2.62 6.72 2.54
N ALA A 33 -3.65 6.67 1.69
CA ALA A 33 -3.71 7.50 0.49
C ALA A 33 -3.80 8.99 0.81
N GLN A 34 -4.56 9.39 1.84
CA GLN A 34 -4.63 10.78 2.29
C GLN A 34 -3.28 11.28 2.83
N ARG A 35 -2.52 10.43 3.52
CA ARG A 35 -1.21 10.78 4.09
C ARG A 35 -0.10 10.84 3.04
N VAL A 36 -0.10 9.92 2.07
CA VAL A 36 0.93 9.79 1.04
C VAL A 36 0.62 10.65 -0.20
N GLY A 37 -0.65 11.03 -0.40
CA GLY A 37 -1.13 11.73 -1.60
C GLY A 37 -1.37 10.82 -2.81
N ALA A 38 -1.39 9.50 -2.60
CA ALA A 38 -1.53 8.49 -3.65
C ALA A 38 -2.02 7.15 -3.09
N ARG A 39 -2.84 6.41 -3.84
CA ARG A 39 -3.30 5.07 -3.45
C ARG A 39 -2.16 4.06 -3.62
N LEU A 40 -1.88 3.29 -2.58
CA LEU A 40 -0.89 2.20 -2.63
C LEU A 40 -1.56 0.94 -3.20
N GLU A 41 -1.04 0.45 -4.32
CA GLU A 41 -1.51 -0.76 -4.98
C GLU A 41 -0.46 -1.86 -4.79
N LEU A 42 -0.81 -2.90 -4.04
CA LEU A 42 0.04 -4.07 -3.86
C LEU A 42 -0.01 -4.94 -5.12
N VAL A 43 1.07 -4.98 -5.90
CA VAL A 43 1.13 -5.65 -7.20
C VAL A 43 1.92 -6.96 -7.18
N GLY A 44 2.57 -7.29 -6.07
CA GLY A 44 3.37 -8.49 -5.89
C GLY A 44 3.84 -8.68 -4.45
N VAL A 45 4.24 -9.90 -4.11
CA VAL A 45 4.72 -10.33 -2.79
C VAL A 45 5.91 -11.27 -2.96
#